data_AF-A0A0N0LIF7-F1
#
_entry.id   AF-A0A0N0LIF7-F1
#
_cell.length_a   1.000
_cell.length_b   1.000
_cell.length_c   1.000
_cell.angle_alpha   90.00
_cell.angle_beta   90.00
_cell.angle_gamma   90.00
#
_symmetry.space_group_name_H-M   'P 1'
#
loop_
_entity.id
_entity.type
_entity.pdbx_description
1 polymer ?
#
loop_
_entity_poly.entity_id
_entity_poly.type
_entity_poly.pdbx_seq_one_letter_code
_entity_poly.pdbx_strand_id
1 'polypeptide(L)'
;MKFATLNIDWARKKDSLKIEELIDQFDFDFLILTEAINLNLKNFKYKYFCEQIPENVIYENLNYTEYLKGEKAFRTILYSKYPCIKKHTVTDDKTNQALEFETEFGNFIIYCTIIGTWFNRKPFAEKELQNTIQDCKKIYLVNKNIIIVGDLNTSFKKGEEKFSINSKTTESLRNLFDDLELMNTTKEIDKNIDHIIIPKTFTENSFEAKTFVDKDVVSDHKGIYIKIMIKIENFNKKKVEIEAFQSTFIILKIENKLFRFDFKNKKEAFLKQKDTGVLAFHEHHPLLVNHSENNLEVFISSKPENIEMFIEDIKNSIDEITKGWRNWKDYFEINIGITYDIFLQNIRQGSGIILKAPFSIVESIERICEKHNVKITYFGEKKTTPHQLIMINNQFVIAEEFNIA
;
A
#
# COMPACT_ATOMS: atom_id res chain seq x y z
N MET A 1 -2.61 -7.83 1.45
CA MET A 1 -1.99 -8.89 2.28
C MET A 1 -1.59 -8.38 3.66
N LYS A 2 -1.82 -9.15 4.72
CA LYS A 2 -1.44 -8.80 6.10
C LYS A 2 -0.51 -9.85 6.71
N PHE A 3 0.62 -9.39 7.24
CA PHE A 3 1.59 -10.19 7.99
C PHE A 3 1.58 -9.74 9.43
N ALA A 4 1.51 -10.69 10.38
CA ALA A 4 1.53 -10.40 11.80
C ALA A 4 2.61 -11.22 12.51
N THR A 5 3.15 -10.68 13.60
CA THR A 5 4.03 -11.41 14.51
C THR A 5 3.68 -11.10 15.96
N LEU A 6 3.79 -12.12 16.81
CA LEU A 6 3.56 -12.03 18.24
C LEU A 6 4.35 -13.11 18.98
N ASN A 7 5.21 -12.70 19.90
CA ASN A 7 5.73 -13.60 20.92
C ASN A 7 4.64 -13.87 21.96
N ILE A 8 4.28 -15.13 22.19
CA ILE A 8 3.22 -15.50 23.15
C ILE A 8 3.76 -15.98 24.49
N ASP A 9 5.08 -15.94 24.71
CA ASP A 9 5.76 -16.39 25.93
C ASP A 9 5.20 -17.75 26.40
N TRP A 10 5.15 -18.69 25.45
CA TRP A 10 4.68 -20.07 25.60
C TRP A 10 3.26 -20.18 26.13
N ALA A 11 2.43 -19.14 25.95
CA ALA A 11 1.11 -18.99 26.55
C ALA A 11 1.11 -19.08 28.10
N ARG A 12 2.18 -18.64 28.77
CA ARG A 12 2.28 -18.73 30.25
C ARG A 12 1.39 -17.75 31.00
N LYS A 13 1.18 -16.55 30.45
CA LYS A 13 0.38 -15.50 31.10
C LYS A 13 -1.13 -15.69 30.91
N LYS A 14 -1.54 -16.31 29.81
CA LYS A 14 -2.96 -16.49 29.46
C LYS A 14 -3.20 -17.87 28.86
N ASP A 15 -4.35 -18.42 29.20
CA ASP A 15 -4.88 -19.65 28.62
C ASP A 15 -4.87 -19.61 27.09
N SER A 16 -4.49 -20.72 26.47
CA SER A 16 -4.37 -20.83 25.01
C SER A 16 -5.68 -20.50 24.29
N LEU A 17 -6.84 -20.86 24.86
CA LEU A 17 -8.14 -20.55 24.26
C LEU A 17 -8.39 -19.03 24.21
N LYS A 18 -7.95 -18.29 25.23
CA LYS A 18 -8.09 -16.82 25.23
C LYS A 18 -7.17 -16.15 24.22
N ILE A 19 -5.99 -16.73 24.00
CA ILE A 19 -5.06 -16.27 22.96
C ILE A 19 -5.65 -16.56 21.58
N GLU A 20 -6.21 -17.75 21.38
CA GLU A 20 -6.91 -18.14 20.15
C GLU A 20 -8.09 -17.21 19.86
N GLU A 21 -8.99 -16.99 20.83
CA GLU A 21 -10.14 -16.08 20.71
C GLU A 21 -9.74 -14.65 20.37
N LEU A 22 -8.61 -14.17 20.91
CA LEU A 22 -8.10 -12.84 20.60
C LEU A 22 -7.55 -12.78 19.17
N ILE A 23 -6.73 -13.75 18.78
CA ILE A 23 -6.11 -13.77 17.45
C ILE A 23 -7.17 -13.97 16.36
N ASP A 24 -8.19 -14.80 16.60
CA ASP A 24 -9.27 -15.07 15.65
C ASP A 24 -10.17 -13.85 15.38
N GLN A 25 -10.06 -12.76 16.16
CA GLN A 25 -10.71 -11.48 15.85
C GLN A 25 -10.05 -10.75 14.68
N PHE A 26 -8.82 -11.13 14.33
CA PHE A 26 -8.04 -10.50 13.27
C PHE A 26 -7.98 -11.38 12.03
N ASP A 27 -8.19 -10.75 10.89
CA ASP A 27 -8.10 -11.37 9.58
C ASP A 27 -6.70 -11.16 9.01
N PHE A 28 -5.73 -11.99 9.40
CA PHE A 28 -4.35 -11.97 8.89
C PHE A 28 -4.16 -13.05 7.82
N ASP A 29 -3.25 -12.82 6.88
CA ASP A 29 -2.91 -13.81 5.84
C ASP A 29 -1.77 -14.73 6.29
N PHE A 30 -0.83 -14.16 7.03
CA PHE A 30 0.30 -14.83 7.66
C PHE A 30 0.42 -14.35 9.10
N LEU A 31 0.57 -15.28 10.03
CA LEU A 31 0.86 -14.99 11.44
C LEU A 31 2.04 -15.84 11.89
N ILE A 32 3.06 -15.18 12.44
CA ILE A 32 4.24 -15.81 13.00
C ILE A 32 4.13 -15.70 14.52
N LEU A 33 4.09 -16.82 15.20
CA LEU A 33 4.19 -16.86 16.65
C LEU A 33 5.61 -17.26 17.05
N THR A 34 6.18 -16.51 17.98
CA THR A 34 7.47 -16.80 18.61
C THR A 34 7.27 -17.29 20.04
N GLU A 35 8.17 -18.16 20.49
CA GLU A 35 8.08 -18.83 21.81
C GLU A 35 6.69 -19.40 22.04
N ALA A 36 6.31 -20.37 21.21
CA ALA A 36 4.92 -20.75 21.04
C ALA A 36 4.65 -22.21 21.39
N ILE A 37 3.39 -22.47 21.71
CA ILE A 37 2.77 -23.78 21.70
C ILE A 37 1.80 -23.86 20.51
N ASN A 38 1.37 -25.07 20.14
CA ASN A 38 0.42 -25.23 19.05
C ASN A 38 -0.96 -24.68 19.46
N LEU A 39 -1.47 -23.70 18.70
CA LEU A 39 -2.78 -23.08 18.90
C LEU A 39 -3.76 -23.53 17.81
N ASN A 40 -5.05 -23.58 18.13
CA ASN A 40 -6.13 -23.92 17.23
C ASN A 40 -6.83 -22.69 16.62
N LEU A 41 -6.09 -21.92 15.82
CA LEU A 41 -6.59 -20.73 15.15
C LEU A 41 -7.51 -21.06 13.95
N LYS A 42 -8.73 -20.54 13.95
CA LYS A 42 -9.78 -20.88 12.97
C LYS A 42 -9.59 -20.19 11.62
N ASN A 43 -8.95 -19.03 11.61
CA ASN A 43 -8.76 -18.23 10.40
C ASN A 43 -7.62 -18.73 9.49
N PHE A 44 -6.87 -19.76 9.92
CA PHE A 44 -5.72 -20.29 9.19
C PHE A 44 -5.92 -21.74 8.77
N LYS A 45 -5.69 -22.02 7.49
CA LYS A 45 -5.82 -23.36 6.92
C LYS A 45 -4.55 -24.21 7.12
N TYR A 46 -3.39 -23.57 7.22
CA TYR A 46 -2.09 -24.24 7.28
C TYR A 46 -1.28 -23.77 8.50
N LYS A 47 -0.48 -24.68 9.04
CA LYS A 47 0.43 -24.47 10.18
C LYS A 47 1.78 -25.10 9.87
N TYR A 48 2.86 -24.37 10.13
CA TYR A 48 4.23 -24.80 9.85
C TYR A 48 5.09 -24.61 11.09
N PHE A 49 5.59 -25.71 11.62
CA PHE A 49 6.34 -25.77 12.86
C PHE A 49 7.85 -25.88 12.57
N CYS A 50 8.63 -25.20 13.40
CA CYS A 50 10.05 -25.48 13.50
C CYS A 50 10.21 -26.89 14.08
N GLU A 51 11.42 -27.42 14.08
CA GLU A 51 11.70 -28.63 14.84
C GLU A 51 11.33 -28.37 16.31
N GLN A 52 10.64 -29.34 16.89
CA GLN A 52 10.17 -29.25 18.27
C GLN A 52 11.38 -29.20 19.21
N ILE A 53 11.29 -28.40 20.27
CA ILE A 53 12.28 -28.45 21.34
C ILE A 53 12.23 -29.84 22.00
N PRO A 54 13.38 -30.49 22.25
CA PRO A 54 13.42 -31.84 22.83
C PRO A 54 12.65 -31.96 24.15
N GLU A 55 11.86 -33.02 24.28
CA GLU A 55 11.08 -33.31 25.48
C GLU A 55 11.92 -34.08 26.52
N ASN A 56 11.61 -33.89 27.80
CA ASN A 56 12.16 -34.62 28.94
C ASN A 56 13.70 -34.56 29.05
N VAL A 57 14.32 -33.51 28.51
CA VAL A 57 15.76 -33.25 28.60
C VAL A 57 16.02 -31.77 28.87
N ILE A 58 17.19 -31.47 29.44
CA ILE A 58 17.64 -30.08 29.59
C ILE A 58 18.14 -29.59 28.22
N TYR A 59 17.41 -28.66 27.63
CA TYR A 59 17.77 -27.96 26.41
C TYR A 59 18.03 -26.48 26.74
N GLU A 60 19.18 -25.94 26.34
CA GLU A 60 19.57 -24.55 26.61
C GLU A 60 19.42 -24.11 28.08
N ASN A 61 19.71 -25.02 29.02
CA ASN A 61 19.59 -24.84 30.47
C ASN A 61 18.17 -24.93 31.05
N LEU A 62 17.17 -25.40 30.29
CA LEU A 62 15.80 -25.58 30.77
C LEU A 62 15.22 -26.92 30.33
N ASN A 63 14.47 -27.58 31.22
CA ASN A 63 13.60 -28.70 30.83
C ASN A 63 12.24 -28.13 30.42
N TYR A 64 12.01 -28.02 29.10
CA TYR A 64 10.80 -27.39 28.56
C TYR A 64 9.54 -28.21 28.83
N THR A 65 9.64 -29.54 28.95
CA THR A 65 8.49 -30.39 29.29
C THR A 65 7.99 -30.08 30.70
N GLU A 66 8.89 -29.94 31.67
CA GLU A 66 8.52 -29.54 33.03
C GLU A 66 8.02 -28.10 33.06
N TYR A 67 8.75 -27.20 32.41
CA TYR A 67 8.45 -25.77 32.37
C TYR A 67 7.07 -25.46 31.79
N LEU A 68 6.67 -26.19 30.74
CA LEU A 68 5.41 -26.03 30.04
C LEU A 68 4.37 -27.10 30.40
N LYS A 69 4.58 -27.85 31.49
CA LYS A 69 3.63 -28.84 32.02
C LYS A 69 3.18 -29.89 30.98
N GLY A 70 4.10 -30.31 30.12
CA GLY A 70 3.84 -31.31 29.07
C GLY A 70 3.48 -30.73 27.70
N GLU A 71 3.26 -29.42 27.58
CA GLU A 71 3.03 -28.79 26.28
C GLU A 71 4.28 -28.82 25.39
N LYS A 72 4.05 -28.96 24.08
CA LYS A 72 5.11 -29.01 23.08
C LYS A 72 5.59 -27.61 22.73
N ALA A 73 6.88 -27.35 22.95
CA ALA A 73 7.50 -26.06 22.74
C ALA A 73 8.06 -25.91 21.32
N PHE A 74 7.77 -24.78 20.68
CA PHE A 74 8.29 -24.39 19.37
C PHE A 74 8.82 -22.96 19.44
N ARG A 75 10.05 -22.70 18.96
CA ARG A 75 10.54 -21.32 18.89
C ARG A 75 9.75 -20.50 17.88
N THR A 76 9.42 -21.07 16.73
CA THR A 76 8.60 -20.39 15.73
C THR A 76 7.50 -21.29 15.19
N ILE A 77 6.29 -20.72 15.04
CA ILE A 77 5.20 -21.34 14.30
C ILE A 77 4.66 -20.32 13.31
N LEU A 78 4.57 -20.70 12.03
CA LEU A 78 3.92 -19.90 11.00
C LEU A 78 2.53 -20.47 10.70
N TYR A 79 1.51 -19.64 10.85
CA TYR A 79 0.15 -19.89 10.42
C TYR A 79 -0.10 -19.16 9.11
N SER A 80 -0.76 -19.81 8.16
CA SER A 80 -1.04 -19.22 6.84
C SER A 80 -2.40 -19.63 6.29
N LYS A 81 -3.01 -18.72 5.53
CA LYS A 81 -4.12 -19.04 4.61
C LYS A 81 -3.64 -19.73 3.33
N TYR A 82 -2.37 -19.58 2.99
CA TYR A 82 -1.76 -20.07 1.75
C TYR A 82 -0.94 -21.34 2.01
N PRO A 83 -0.96 -22.31 1.07
CA PRO A 83 -0.10 -23.47 1.16
C PRO A 83 1.36 -23.08 0.86
N CYS A 84 2.28 -23.62 1.66
CA CYS A 84 3.72 -23.56 1.39
C CYS A 84 4.07 -24.42 0.17
N ILE A 85 4.85 -23.83 -0.73
CA ILE A 85 5.34 -24.45 -1.97
C ILE A 85 6.63 -25.21 -1.70
N LYS A 86 7.51 -24.63 -0.87
CA LYS A 86 8.83 -25.18 -0.59
C LYS A 86 9.34 -24.75 0.78
N LYS A 87 9.88 -25.70 1.55
CA LYS A 87 10.67 -25.42 2.76
C LYS A 87 12.15 -25.38 2.39
N HIS A 88 12.81 -24.28 2.74
CA HIS A 88 14.25 -24.11 2.54
C HIS A 88 15.01 -24.57 3.79
N THR A 89 16.20 -25.13 3.57
CA THR A 89 17.07 -25.54 4.68
C THR A 89 17.62 -24.31 5.39
N VAL A 90 17.56 -24.34 6.71
CA VAL A 90 18.15 -23.35 7.63
C VAL A 90 19.20 -24.03 8.51
N THR A 91 20.08 -23.24 9.12
CA THR A 91 21.20 -23.74 9.92
C THR A 91 20.74 -24.30 11.27
N ASP A 92 19.72 -23.70 11.88
CA ASP A 92 19.08 -24.17 13.11
C ASP A 92 17.57 -24.23 12.91
N ASP A 93 17.06 -25.42 12.66
CA ASP A 93 15.66 -25.68 12.38
C ASP A 93 14.79 -25.78 13.64
N LYS A 94 15.37 -25.75 14.85
CA LYS A 94 14.63 -25.59 16.12
C LYS A 94 14.23 -24.16 16.40
N THR A 95 15.00 -23.20 15.88
CA THR A 95 14.74 -21.76 16.04
C THR A 95 14.11 -21.15 14.79
N ASN A 96 14.66 -21.47 13.63
CA ASN A 96 14.38 -20.77 12.38
C ASN A 96 13.55 -21.63 11.42
N GLN A 97 12.85 -20.96 10.50
CA GLN A 97 12.19 -21.62 9.37
C GLN A 97 12.20 -20.72 8.14
N ALA A 98 12.30 -21.31 6.95
CA ALA A 98 12.23 -20.59 5.69
C ALA A 98 11.21 -21.29 4.76
N LEU A 99 10.12 -20.59 4.46
CA LEU A 99 8.95 -21.16 3.77
C LEU A 99 8.56 -20.29 2.58
N GLU A 100 8.43 -20.90 1.41
CA GLU A 100 8.11 -20.23 0.14
C GLU A 100 6.61 -20.29 -0.16
N PHE A 101 6.06 -19.17 -0.59
CA PHE A 101 4.63 -19.00 -0.89
C PHE A 101 4.44 -18.27 -2.21
N GLU A 102 3.35 -18.57 -2.90
CA GLU A 102 2.89 -17.81 -4.07
C GLU A 102 1.56 -17.14 -3.73
N THR A 103 1.49 -15.83 -3.96
CA THR A 103 0.31 -15.02 -3.67
C THR A 103 0.03 -14.01 -4.79
N GLU A 104 -0.93 -13.11 -4.60
CA GLU A 104 -1.16 -11.98 -5.49
C GLU A 104 0.06 -11.05 -5.63
N PHE A 105 0.95 -11.01 -4.63
CA PHE A 105 2.21 -10.24 -4.65
C PHE A 105 3.38 -10.98 -5.31
N GLY A 106 3.11 -12.15 -5.91
CA GLY A 106 4.13 -13.01 -6.50
C GLY A 106 4.69 -14.02 -5.51
N ASN A 107 5.85 -14.58 -5.84
CA ASN A 107 6.52 -15.56 -5.01
C ASN A 107 7.51 -14.88 -4.04
N PHE A 108 7.42 -15.23 -2.77
CA PHE A 108 8.34 -14.79 -1.72
C PHE A 108 8.62 -15.88 -0.69
N ILE A 109 9.72 -15.72 0.06
CA ILE A 109 10.12 -16.61 1.15
C ILE A 109 9.94 -15.89 2.48
N ILE A 110 9.19 -16.46 3.41
CA ILE A 110 9.13 -15.98 4.80
C ILE A 110 10.19 -16.72 5.61
N TYR A 111 11.12 -15.96 6.18
CA TYR A 111 12.12 -16.41 7.15
C TYR A 111 11.68 -16.04 8.56
N CYS A 112 11.26 -17.02 9.34
CA CYS A 112 10.86 -16.88 10.74
C CYS A 112 12.07 -17.08 11.65
N THR A 113 12.26 -16.22 12.65
CA THR A 113 13.41 -16.34 13.57
C THR A 113 13.14 -15.76 14.95
N ILE A 114 13.97 -16.16 15.91
CA ILE A 114 14.19 -15.46 17.17
C ILE A 114 15.69 -15.24 17.32
N ILE A 115 16.10 -14.03 17.71
CA ILE A 115 17.47 -13.73 18.11
C ILE A 115 17.47 -13.33 19.58
N GLY A 116 18.36 -13.93 20.37
CA GLY A 116 18.47 -13.72 21.80
C GLY A 116 17.41 -14.45 22.61
N THR A 117 17.23 -15.75 22.35
CA THR A 117 16.29 -16.60 23.13
C THR A 117 16.61 -16.61 24.63
N TRP A 118 17.87 -16.38 24.98
CA TRP A 118 18.35 -16.16 26.34
C TRP A 118 18.89 -14.73 26.52
N PHE A 119 18.21 -13.76 25.91
CA PHE A 119 18.59 -12.35 25.86
C PHE A 119 20.01 -12.16 25.32
N ASN A 120 20.94 -11.57 26.09
CA ASN A 120 22.32 -11.32 25.68
C ASN A 120 23.31 -12.45 26.08
N ARG A 121 22.79 -13.59 26.56
CA ARG A 121 23.63 -14.69 27.06
C ARG A 121 24.42 -15.32 25.91
N LYS A 122 25.74 -15.33 26.07
CA LYS A 122 26.63 -16.07 25.16
C LYS A 122 26.63 -17.57 25.48
N PRO A 123 26.76 -18.45 24.47
CA PRO A 123 26.95 -18.14 23.05
C PRO A 123 25.63 -17.98 22.25
N PHE A 124 24.46 -18.12 22.88
CA PHE A 124 23.15 -18.21 22.22
C PHE A 124 22.88 -17.05 21.27
N ALA A 125 22.83 -15.82 21.79
CA ALA A 125 22.47 -14.64 20.99
C ALA A 125 23.42 -14.39 19.81
N GLU A 126 24.71 -14.67 20.00
CA GLU A 126 25.72 -14.51 18.95
C GLU A 126 25.58 -15.58 17.87
N LYS A 127 25.35 -16.83 18.26
CA LYS A 127 25.14 -17.94 17.32
C LYS A 127 23.84 -17.76 16.53
N GLU A 128 22.75 -17.38 17.19
CA GLU A 128 21.45 -17.11 16.55
C GLU A 128 21.56 -15.99 15.51
N LEU A 129 22.23 -14.88 15.86
CA LEU A 129 22.47 -13.78 14.93
C LEU A 129 23.29 -14.25 13.71
N GLN A 130 24.37 -15.01 13.92
CA GLN A 130 25.21 -15.49 12.82
C GLN A 130 24.45 -16.47 11.91
N ASN A 131 23.71 -17.40 12.50
CA ASN A 131 22.86 -18.34 11.74
C ASN A 131 21.85 -17.56 10.88
N THR A 132 21.15 -16.58 11.46
CA THR A 132 20.19 -15.76 10.72
C THR A 132 20.82 -14.98 9.58
N ILE A 133 21.98 -14.34 9.79
CA ILE A 133 22.68 -13.63 8.72
C ILE A 133 23.06 -14.59 7.57
N GLN A 134 23.60 -15.76 7.89
CA GLN A 134 24.05 -16.73 6.88
C GLN A 134 22.87 -17.33 6.11
N ASP A 135 21.82 -17.72 6.82
CA ASP A 135 20.61 -18.30 6.22
C ASP A 135 19.92 -17.27 5.32
N CYS A 136 19.70 -16.03 5.78
CA CYS A 136 19.08 -14.98 4.97
C CYS A 136 19.91 -14.67 3.71
N LYS A 137 21.24 -14.57 3.81
CA LYS A 137 22.11 -14.35 2.65
C LYS A 137 22.01 -15.50 1.64
N LYS A 138 22.01 -16.75 2.10
CA LYS A 138 21.87 -17.93 1.25
C LYS A 138 20.50 -17.99 0.57
N ILE A 139 19.43 -17.70 1.32
CA ILE A 139 18.06 -17.70 0.80
C ILE A 139 17.86 -16.59 -0.23
N TYR A 140 18.42 -15.40 0.00
CA TYR A 140 18.33 -14.27 -0.91
C TYR A 140 18.93 -14.56 -2.30
N LEU A 141 19.97 -15.39 -2.37
CA LEU A 141 20.54 -15.85 -3.65
C LEU A 141 19.58 -16.73 -4.46
N VAL A 142 18.61 -17.37 -3.79
CA VAL A 142 17.59 -18.22 -4.43
C VAL A 142 16.36 -17.39 -4.82
N ASN A 143 15.89 -16.53 -3.92
CA ASN A 143 14.78 -15.62 -4.17
C ASN A 143 15.03 -14.30 -3.44
N LYS A 144 15.13 -13.20 -4.21
CA LYS A 144 15.34 -11.85 -3.66
C LYS A 144 14.15 -11.34 -2.84
N ASN A 145 12.95 -11.90 -3.05
CA ASN A 145 11.76 -11.56 -2.28
C ASN A 145 11.74 -12.32 -0.95
N ILE A 146 12.71 -12.05 -0.06
CA ILE A 146 12.73 -12.59 1.29
C ILE A 146 12.05 -11.62 2.28
N ILE A 147 11.17 -12.16 3.12
CA ILE A 147 10.51 -11.45 4.22
C ILE A 147 11.05 -12.04 5.52
N ILE A 148 11.69 -11.22 6.36
CA ILE A 148 12.22 -11.65 7.66
C ILE A 148 11.21 -11.25 8.75
N VAL A 149 10.77 -12.21 9.56
CA VAL A 149 9.76 -12.00 10.59
C VAL A 149 10.14 -12.67 11.91
N GLY A 150 9.95 -11.96 13.01
CA GLY A 150 9.98 -12.56 14.34
C GLY A 150 10.54 -11.63 15.41
N ASP A 151 10.98 -12.23 16.51
CA ASP A 151 11.52 -11.53 17.67
C ASP A 151 13.03 -11.32 17.48
N LEU A 152 13.43 -10.09 17.13
CA LEU A 152 14.83 -9.76 16.92
C LEU A 152 15.48 -9.21 18.19
N ASN A 153 14.72 -9.09 19.29
CA ASN A 153 15.14 -8.53 20.57
C ASN A 153 15.95 -7.21 20.44
N THR A 154 15.57 -6.36 19.48
CA THR A 154 16.23 -5.08 19.25
C THR A 154 15.25 -4.06 18.72
N SER A 155 15.24 -2.86 19.31
CA SER A 155 14.55 -1.72 18.71
C SER A 155 15.45 -1.05 17.67
N PHE A 156 14.86 -0.68 16.55
CA PHE A 156 15.55 0.09 15.49
C PHE A 156 15.26 1.59 15.56
N LYS A 157 14.32 2.01 16.42
CA LYS A 157 13.93 3.41 16.58
C LYS A 157 15.05 4.21 17.25
N LYS A 158 15.31 5.41 16.74
CA LYS A 158 16.34 6.30 17.31
C LYS A 158 15.98 6.68 18.76
N GLY A 159 16.91 6.53 19.69
CA GLY A 159 16.69 6.83 21.11
C GLY A 159 16.09 5.67 21.93
N GLU A 160 15.91 4.50 21.31
CA GLU A 160 15.38 3.29 21.96
C GLU A 160 16.45 2.19 22.15
N GLU A 161 17.73 2.57 22.16
CA GLU A 161 18.85 1.63 22.24
C GLU A 161 18.78 0.74 23.50
N LYS A 162 18.19 1.24 24.59
CA LYS A 162 17.96 0.51 25.85
C LYS A 162 17.02 -0.69 25.74
N PHE A 163 16.22 -0.77 24.67
CA PHE A 163 15.33 -1.90 24.40
C PHE A 163 16.00 -2.97 23.52
N SER A 164 17.29 -2.82 23.23
CA SER A 164 18.06 -3.77 22.42
C SER A 164 19.00 -4.60 23.27
N ILE A 165 19.20 -5.87 22.90
CA ILE A 165 20.17 -6.76 23.56
C ILE A 165 21.56 -6.12 23.62
N ASN A 166 22.03 -5.61 22.48
CA ASN A 166 23.27 -4.85 22.35
C ASN A 166 23.31 -4.15 20.98
N SER A 167 24.13 -3.10 20.87
CA SER A 167 24.28 -2.31 19.64
C SER A 167 24.85 -3.11 18.46
N LYS A 168 25.76 -4.06 18.71
CA LYS A 168 26.38 -4.90 17.66
C LYS A 168 25.33 -5.74 16.93
N THR A 169 24.35 -6.29 17.65
CA THR A 169 23.21 -7.03 17.07
C THR A 169 22.37 -6.12 16.18
N THR A 170 21.98 -4.94 16.68
CA THR A 170 21.19 -3.96 15.92
C THR A 170 21.92 -3.53 14.64
N GLU A 171 23.20 -3.22 14.72
CA GLU A 171 24.01 -2.79 13.58
C GLU A 171 24.21 -3.92 12.56
N SER A 172 24.47 -5.14 13.02
CA SER A 172 24.60 -6.30 12.14
C SER A 172 23.31 -6.58 11.37
N LEU A 173 22.14 -6.41 12.01
CA LEU A 173 20.85 -6.55 11.36
C LEU A 173 20.56 -5.40 10.38
N ARG A 174 20.92 -4.14 10.72
CA ARG A 174 20.82 -3.02 9.77
C ARG A 174 21.65 -3.30 8.51
N ASN A 175 22.90 -3.72 8.68
CA ASN A 175 23.78 -4.07 7.57
C ASN A 175 23.21 -5.24 6.74
N LEU A 176 22.65 -6.26 7.40
CA LEU A 176 21.97 -7.35 6.69
C LEU A 176 20.80 -6.83 5.85
N PHE A 177 19.96 -5.95 6.41
CA PHE A 177 18.80 -5.43 5.68
C PHE A 177 19.25 -4.56 4.49
N ASP A 178 20.30 -3.76 4.64
CA ASP A 178 20.83 -2.97 3.55
C ASP A 178 21.49 -3.84 2.46
N ASP A 179 22.30 -4.83 2.85
CA ASP A 179 22.93 -5.81 1.94
C ASP A 179 21.91 -6.57 1.08
N LEU A 180 20.74 -6.86 1.66
CA LEU A 180 19.68 -7.65 1.03
C LEU A 180 18.57 -6.79 0.40
N GLU A 181 18.77 -5.48 0.30
CA GLU A 181 17.78 -4.54 -0.24
C GLU A 181 16.41 -4.65 0.45
N LEU A 182 16.41 -4.78 1.77
CA LEU A 182 15.21 -4.92 2.61
C LEU A 182 14.89 -3.64 3.39
N MET A 183 13.64 -3.52 3.82
CA MET A 183 13.13 -2.42 4.64
C MET A 183 12.44 -2.95 5.88
N ASN A 184 12.85 -2.48 7.06
CA ASN A 184 12.12 -2.72 8.30
C ASN A 184 10.91 -1.78 8.38
N THR A 185 9.73 -2.34 8.16
CA THR A 185 8.46 -1.59 8.12
C THR A 185 7.89 -1.28 9.49
N THR A 186 8.37 -1.97 10.53
CA THR A 186 7.86 -1.84 11.90
C THR A 186 8.85 -1.10 12.81
N LYS A 187 9.91 -0.50 12.25
CA LYS A 187 10.97 0.20 12.97
C LYS A 187 10.50 1.43 13.76
N GLU A 188 9.40 2.07 13.33
CA GLU A 188 8.91 3.32 13.94
C GLU A 188 7.91 3.06 15.09
N ILE A 189 7.49 1.80 15.29
CA ILE A 189 6.62 1.42 16.41
C ILE A 189 7.41 1.57 17.72
N ASP A 190 6.85 2.31 18.68
CA ASP A 190 7.50 2.57 19.97
C ASP A 190 7.76 1.28 20.75
N LYS A 191 8.94 1.17 21.36
CA LYS A 191 9.37 0.07 22.24
C LYS A 191 9.14 -1.30 21.61
N ASN A 192 9.41 -1.41 20.32
CA ASN A 192 9.17 -2.60 19.53
C ASN A 192 10.47 -3.38 19.31
N ILE A 193 10.43 -4.69 19.51
CA ILE A 193 11.57 -5.60 19.32
C ILE A 193 11.24 -6.78 18.40
N ASP A 194 9.96 -6.99 18.13
CA ASP A 194 9.44 -7.89 17.13
C ASP A 194 9.37 -7.15 15.79
N HIS A 195 9.81 -7.75 14.68
CA HIS A 195 9.89 -7.03 13.41
C HIS A 195 9.36 -7.80 12.21
N ILE A 196 8.89 -7.03 11.23
CA ILE A 196 8.52 -7.50 9.91
C ILE A 196 9.33 -6.68 8.89
N ILE A 197 10.26 -7.35 8.23
CA ILE A 197 11.19 -6.78 7.26
C ILE A 197 10.84 -7.34 5.90
N ILE A 198 10.61 -6.46 4.92
CA ILE A 198 10.15 -6.83 3.58
C ILE A 198 11.15 -6.37 2.51
N PRO A 199 11.11 -6.95 1.30
CA PRO A 199 11.89 -6.45 0.16
C PRO A 199 11.58 -5.00 -0.18
N LYS A 200 12.58 -4.19 -0.55
CA LYS A 200 12.37 -2.81 -1.03
C LYS A 200 11.53 -2.77 -2.31
N THR A 201 11.47 -3.85 -3.09
CA THR A 201 10.55 -3.98 -4.25
C THR A 201 9.09 -3.87 -3.84
N PHE A 202 8.75 -4.11 -2.57
CA PHE A 202 7.38 -3.95 -2.08
C PHE A 202 7.05 -2.48 -1.76
N THR A 203 8.01 -1.55 -1.80
CA THR A 203 7.79 -0.11 -1.47
C THR A 203 6.96 0.64 -2.51
N GLU A 204 6.76 0.08 -3.70
CA GLU A 204 5.77 0.56 -4.68
C GLU A 204 4.33 0.43 -4.15
N ASN A 205 4.11 -0.42 -3.15
CA ASN A 205 2.82 -0.58 -2.48
C ASN A 205 2.69 0.39 -1.30
N SER A 206 1.45 0.75 -0.95
CA SER A 206 1.21 1.38 0.34
C SER A 206 1.24 0.33 1.45
N PHE A 207 1.84 0.71 2.58
CA PHE A 207 1.90 -0.14 3.77
C PHE A 207 1.42 0.62 5.00
N GLU A 208 0.82 -0.14 5.90
CA GLU A 208 0.42 0.31 7.22
C GLU A 208 1.07 -0.64 8.24
N ALA A 209 1.71 -0.09 9.27
CA ALA A 209 2.28 -0.85 10.38
C ALA A 209 1.60 -0.45 11.68
N LYS A 210 1.07 -1.42 12.42
CA LYS A 210 0.27 -1.18 13.63
C LYS A 210 0.51 -2.25 14.69
N THR A 211 0.26 -1.87 15.93
CA THR A 211 0.08 -2.80 17.06
C THR A 211 -1.35 -3.34 17.01
N PHE A 212 -1.52 -4.67 17.11
CA PHE A 212 -2.83 -5.31 17.27
C PHE A 212 -3.05 -5.89 18.68
N VAL A 213 -1.98 -6.12 19.44
CA VAL A 213 -2.04 -6.50 20.85
C VAL A 213 -1.01 -5.69 21.64
N ASP A 214 -1.45 -5.01 22.69
CA ASP A 214 -0.55 -4.30 23.58
C ASP A 214 0.25 -5.25 24.47
N LYS A 215 1.42 -4.75 24.89
CA LYS A 215 2.26 -5.42 25.88
C LYS A 215 1.48 -5.70 27.16
N ASP A 216 1.73 -6.86 27.75
CA ASP A 216 1.10 -7.38 28.97
C ASP A 216 -0.38 -7.77 28.84
N VAL A 217 -0.95 -7.72 27.63
CA VAL A 217 -2.29 -8.25 27.37
C VAL A 217 -2.27 -9.78 27.29
N VAL A 218 -1.36 -10.37 26.51
CA VAL A 218 -1.23 -11.85 26.36
C VAL A 218 0.16 -12.37 26.68
N SER A 219 1.18 -11.56 26.46
CA SER A 219 2.58 -11.80 26.78
C SER A 219 3.24 -10.48 27.19
N ASP A 220 4.50 -10.47 27.58
CA ASP A 220 5.30 -9.26 27.75
C ASP A 220 5.75 -8.62 26.42
N HIS A 221 5.27 -9.11 25.28
CA HIS A 221 5.50 -8.55 23.95
C HIS A 221 4.25 -7.86 23.39
N LYS A 222 4.47 -7.03 22.37
CA LYS A 222 3.40 -6.47 21.55
C LYS A 222 3.13 -7.41 20.39
N GLY A 223 1.86 -7.54 20.02
CA GLY A 223 1.49 -8.07 18.71
C GLY A 223 1.55 -6.94 17.69
N ILE A 224 2.33 -7.11 16.64
CA ILE A 224 2.42 -6.14 15.53
C ILE A 224 2.01 -6.78 14.21
N TYR A 225 1.52 -5.96 13.30
CA TYR A 225 1.25 -6.40 11.94
C TYR A 225 1.56 -5.31 10.93
N ILE A 226 1.74 -5.73 9.69
CA ILE A 226 1.69 -4.86 8.54
C ILE A 226 0.56 -5.25 7.59
N LYS A 227 -0.01 -4.26 6.90
CA LYS A 227 -0.92 -4.45 5.78
C LYS A 227 -0.26 -3.87 4.53
N ILE A 228 -0.03 -4.72 3.53
CA ILE A 228 0.43 -4.33 2.19
C ILE A 228 -0.79 -4.23 1.28
N MET A 229 -0.92 -3.09 0.61
CA MET A 229 -2.02 -2.79 -0.30
C MET A 229 -1.47 -2.58 -1.71
N ILE A 230 -1.94 -3.39 -2.66
CA ILE A 230 -1.64 -3.19 -4.07
C ILE A 230 -2.31 -1.87 -4.49
N LYS A 231 -1.61 -1.09 -5.31
CA LYS A 231 -2.16 0.11 -5.92
C LYS A 231 -2.36 -0.10 -7.41
N ILE A 232 -3.36 0.58 -7.98
CA ILE A 232 -3.61 0.51 -9.42
C ILE A 232 -2.44 1.04 -10.25
N GLU A 233 -1.67 1.99 -9.71
CA GLU A 233 -0.47 2.56 -10.36
C GLU A 233 0.59 1.51 -10.66
N ASN A 234 0.65 0.41 -9.89
CA ASN A 234 1.58 -0.70 -10.09
C ASN A 234 1.28 -1.50 -11.37
N PHE A 235 0.09 -1.33 -11.93
CA PHE A 235 -0.32 -1.93 -13.20
C PHE A 235 -0.22 -0.96 -14.37
N ASN A 236 0.31 0.26 -14.16
CA ASN A 236 0.50 1.23 -15.24
C ASN A 236 1.39 0.63 -16.34
N LYS A 237 0.97 0.82 -17.59
CA LYS A 237 1.58 0.26 -18.81
C LYS A 237 1.51 -1.27 -18.94
N LYS A 238 0.82 -1.98 -18.04
CA LYS A 238 0.59 -3.41 -18.20
C LYS A 238 -0.58 -3.68 -19.14
N LYS A 239 -0.50 -4.81 -19.85
CA LYS A 239 -1.63 -5.34 -20.62
C LYS A 239 -2.69 -5.87 -19.67
N VAL A 240 -3.93 -5.44 -19.85
CA VAL A 240 -5.09 -5.82 -19.03
C VAL A 240 -6.27 -6.18 -19.91
N GLU A 241 -7.15 -7.03 -19.39
CA GLU A 241 -8.44 -7.36 -19.99
C GLU A 241 -9.56 -6.92 -19.03
N ILE A 242 -10.55 -6.17 -19.54
CA ILE A 242 -11.72 -5.74 -18.75
C ILE A 242 -12.70 -6.90 -18.69
N GLU A 243 -12.74 -7.58 -17.55
CA GLU A 243 -13.61 -8.75 -17.33
C GLU A 243 -15.03 -8.35 -16.97
N ALA A 244 -15.18 -7.31 -16.15
CA ALA A 244 -16.46 -6.73 -15.78
C ALA A 244 -16.29 -5.28 -15.33
N PHE A 245 -17.37 -4.50 -15.41
CA PHE A 245 -17.43 -3.19 -14.79
C PHE A 245 -18.86 -2.86 -14.38
N GLN A 246 -19.00 -2.04 -13.35
CA GLN A 246 -20.26 -1.49 -12.86
C GLN A 246 -20.09 0.00 -12.55
N SER A 247 -21.16 0.62 -12.05
CA SER A 247 -21.13 2.03 -11.66
C SER A 247 -20.11 2.34 -10.56
N THR A 248 -19.73 1.36 -9.74
CA THR A 248 -18.86 1.52 -8.57
C THR A 248 -17.53 0.76 -8.65
N PHE A 249 -17.30 -0.06 -9.68
CA PHE A 249 -16.04 -0.82 -9.79
C PHE A 249 -15.71 -1.27 -11.21
N ILE A 250 -14.46 -1.69 -11.42
CA ILE A 250 -13.97 -2.43 -12.58
C ILE A 250 -13.20 -3.68 -12.13
N ILE A 251 -13.36 -4.79 -12.85
CA ILE A 251 -12.58 -6.00 -12.67
C ILE A 251 -11.67 -6.13 -13.88
N LEU A 252 -10.37 -6.11 -13.62
CA LEU A 252 -9.32 -6.28 -14.61
C LEU A 252 -8.64 -7.63 -14.43
N LYS A 253 -8.44 -8.34 -15.52
CA LYS A 253 -7.55 -9.48 -15.58
C LYS A 253 -6.17 -9.03 -15.99
N ILE A 254 -5.18 -9.34 -15.17
CA ILE A 254 -3.78 -8.94 -15.33
C ILE A 254 -2.95 -10.18 -15.04
N GLU A 255 -2.15 -10.64 -16.01
CA GLU A 255 -1.29 -11.83 -15.86
C GLU A 255 -2.06 -13.06 -15.33
N ASN A 256 -3.27 -13.30 -15.85
CA ASN A 256 -4.22 -14.35 -15.43
C ASN A 256 -4.80 -14.25 -14.00
N LYS A 257 -4.56 -13.16 -13.29
CA LYS A 257 -5.19 -12.86 -12.00
C LYS A 257 -6.28 -11.80 -12.16
N LEU A 258 -7.37 -11.94 -11.40
CA LEU A 258 -8.47 -10.97 -11.39
C LEU A 258 -8.27 -9.96 -10.26
N PHE A 259 -8.32 -8.68 -10.59
CA PHE A 259 -8.24 -7.58 -9.64
C PHE A 259 -9.50 -6.72 -9.75
N ARG A 260 -10.18 -6.53 -8.63
CA ARG A 260 -11.33 -5.63 -8.53
C ARG A 260 -10.86 -4.29 -8.00
N PHE A 261 -11.13 -3.23 -8.75
CA PHE A 261 -10.87 -1.84 -8.35
C PHE A 261 -12.20 -1.12 -8.13
N ASP A 262 -12.49 -0.81 -6.88
CA ASP A 262 -13.64 0.00 -6.49
C ASP A 262 -13.32 1.49 -6.67
N PHE A 263 -14.31 2.25 -7.15
CA PHE A 263 -14.23 3.68 -7.41
C PHE A 263 -14.71 4.46 -6.19
N LYS A 264 -13.83 5.25 -5.57
CA LYS A 264 -14.22 6.21 -4.55
C LYS A 264 -14.63 7.52 -5.20
N ASN A 265 -15.85 7.97 -4.92
CA ASN A 265 -16.39 9.25 -5.42
C ASN A 265 -16.19 9.45 -6.94
N LYS A 266 -16.58 8.43 -7.72
CA LYS A 266 -16.50 8.45 -9.19
C LYS A 266 -17.13 9.73 -9.76
N LYS A 267 -16.43 10.41 -10.66
CA LYS A 267 -16.92 11.63 -11.33
C LYS A 267 -17.41 11.37 -12.75
N GLU A 268 -16.65 10.61 -13.53
CA GLU A 268 -16.95 10.36 -14.94
C GLU A 268 -16.47 8.97 -15.34
N ALA A 269 -17.17 8.32 -16.26
CA ALA A 269 -16.71 7.07 -16.84
C ALA A 269 -17.19 6.93 -18.28
N PHE A 270 -16.31 6.43 -19.13
CA PHE A 270 -16.58 6.01 -20.49
C PHE A 270 -16.08 4.57 -20.64
N LEU A 271 -16.89 3.63 -20.16
CA LEU A 271 -16.69 2.19 -20.30
C LEU A 271 -17.84 1.64 -21.14
N LYS A 272 -17.57 1.33 -22.41
CA LYS A 272 -18.57 0.89 -23.39
C LYS A 272 -18.64 -0.63 -23.50
N GLN A 273 -17.49 -1.30 -23.40
CA GLN A 273 -17.40 -2.73 -23.64
C GLN A 273 -16.24 -3.36 -22.89
N LYS A 274 -16.32 -4.68 -22.72
CA LYS A 274 -15.17 -5.49 -22.34
C LYS A 274 -14.14 -5.41 -23.47
N ASP A 275 -12.89 -5.13 -23.12
CA ASP A 275 -11.83 -4.92 -24.09
C ASP A 275 -10.48 -5.31 -23.48
N THR A 276 -9.49 -5.54 -24.34
CA THR A 276 -8.10 -5.75 -23.94
C THR A 276 -7.28 -4.56 -24.38
N GLY A 277 -6.44 -4.04 -23.49
CA GLY A 277 -5.62 -2.88 -23.78
C GLY A 277 -4.44 -2.75 -22.84
N VAL A 278 -3.77 -1.60 -22.92
CA VAL A 278 -2.74 -1.21 -21.96
C VAL A 278 -3.38 -0.29 -20.94
N LEU A 279 -3.26 -0.62 -19.65
CA LEU A 279 -3.72 0.26 -18.58
C LEU A 279 -2.79 1.48 -18.52
N ALA A 280 -3.36 2.67 -18.57
CA ALA A 280 -2.66 3.91 -18.27
C ALA A 280 -3.28 4.55 -17.02
N PHE A 281 -2.45 4.84 -16.03
CA PHE A 281 -2.84 5.53 -14.81
C PHE A 281 -2.28 6.95 -14.82
N HIS A 282 -3.13 7.93 -14.51
CA HIS A 282 -2.78 9.34 -14.50
C HIS A 282 -3.33 10.05 -13.26
N GLU A 283 -2.47 10.81 -12.61
CA GLU A 283 -2.86 11.85 -11.64
C GLU A 283 -2.88 13.25 -12.28
N HIS A 284 -2.29 13.36 -13.47
CA HIS A 284 -2.26 14.58 -14.28
C HIS A 284 -2.61 14.21 -15.73
N HIS A 285 -3.73 14.73 -16.22
CA HIS A 285 -4.20 14.51 -17.58
C HIS A 285 -5.22 15.61 -17.96
N PRO A 286 -5.29 16.08 -19.22
CA PRO A 286 -6.25 17.11 -19.63
C PRO A 286 -7.72 16.83 -19.25
N LEU A 287 -8.16 15.56 -19.30
CA LEU A 287 -9.49 15.15 -18.84
C LEU A 287 -9.78 15.45 -17.36
N LEU A 288 -8.74 15.43 -16.51
CA LEU A 288 -8.86 15.62 -15.07
C LEU A 288 -9.10 17.07 -14.69
N VAL A 289 -8.73 18.04 -15.53
CA VAL A 289 -8.84 19.48 -15.23
C VAL A 289 -10.27 19.88 -14.81
N ASN A 290 -11.29 19.34 -15.49
CA ASN A 290 -12.70 19.62 -15.18
C ASN A 290 -13.19 19.06 -13.84
N HIS A 291 -12.46 18.11 -13.25
CA HIS A 291 -12.86 17.44 -12.00
C HIS A 291 -11.95 17.81 -10.85
N SER A 292 -10.67 18.06 -11.14
CA SER A 292 -9.64 18.35 -10.14
C SER A 292 -9.64 19.79 -9.68
N GLU A 293 -10.30 20.69 -10.40
CA GLU A 293 -10.35 22.12 -10.12
C GLU A 293 -11.79 22.58 -10.01
N ASN A 294 -12.06 23.49 -9.07
CA ASN A 294 -13.34 24.17 -9.05
C ASN A 294 -13.48 25.12 -10.24
N ASN A 295 -14.72 25.25 -10.73
CA ASN A 295 -15.05 26.20 -11.78
C ASN A 295 -15.17 27.62 -11.24
N LEU A 296 -14.68 28.60 -11.99
CA LEU A 296 -14.97 30.03 -11.80
C LEU A 296 -15.89 30.51 -12.92
N GLU A 297 -16.76 31.46 -12.59
CA GLU A 297 -17.66 32.11 -13.55
C GLU A 297 -17.01 33.41 -14.04
N VAL A 298 -16.86 33.57 -15.35
CA VAL A 298 -16.16 34.70 -15.97
C VAL A 298 -17.15 35.62 -16.68
N PHE A 299 -17.10 36.89 -16.32
CA PHE A 299 -17.90 37.97 -16.88
C PHE A 299 -17.03 38.93 -17.66
N ILE A 300 -17.49 39.31 -18.84
CA ILE A 300 -16.88 40.37 -19.64
C ILE A 300 -17.53 41.72 -19.31
N SER A 301 -16.72 42.78 -19.26
CA SER A 301 -17.16 44.15 -18.93
C SER A 301 -16.61 45.22 -19.90
N SER A 302 -15.91 44.81 -20.95
CA SER A 302 -15.60 45.65 -22.11
C SER A 302 -15.56 44.83 -23.39
N LYS A 303 -15.74 45.49 -24.52
CA LYS A 303 -15.79 44.85 -25.84
C LYS A 303 -14.37 44.67 -26.43
N PRO A 304 -14.03 43.53 -27.07
CA PRO A 304 -12.79 43.39 -27.83
C PRO A 304 -12.82 44.20 -29.13
N GLU A 305 -11.66 44.65 -29.58
CA GLU A 305 -11.51 45.36 -30.86
C GLU A 305 -11.81 44.44 -32.06
N ASN A 306 -11.26 43.23 -32.04
CA ASN A 306 -11.48 42.20 -33.06
C ASN A 306 -12.14 40.96 -32.43
N ILE A 307 -13.46 40.85 -32.61
CA ILE A 307 -14.29 39.79 -32.02
C ILE A 307 -13.90 38.40 -32.55
N GLU A 308 -13.66 38.27 -33.85
CA GLU A 308 -13.36 36.97 -34.47
C GLU A 308 -12.02 36.42 -33.97
N MET A 309 -10.99 37.27 -33.94
CA MET A 309 -9.67 36.90 -33.42
C MET A 309 -9.71 36.60 -31.91
N PHE A 310 -10.50 37.35 -31.14
CA PHE A 310 -10.67 37.11 -29.71
C PHE A 310 -11.31 35.75 -29.43
N ILE A 311 -12.34 35.37 -30.18
CA ILE A 311 -13.01 34.07 -30.02
C ILE A 311 -12.07 32.93 -30.42
N GLU A 312 -11.33 33.06 -31.52
CA GLU A 312 -10.39 32.03 -31.96
C GLU A 312 -9.24 31.86 -30.95
N ASP A 313 -8.75 32.94 -30.36
CA ASP A 313 -7.74 32.88 -29.29
C ASP A 313 -8.28 32.21 -28.01
N ILE A 314 -9.54 32.49 -27.61
CA ILE A 314 -10.21 31.78 -26.50
C ILE A 314 -10.25 30.27 -26.78
N LYS A 315 -10.72 29.89 -27.97
CA LYS A 315 -10.81 28.49 -28.39
C LYS A 315 -9.44 27.82 -28.36
N ASN A 316 -8.44 28.41 -28.99
CA ASN A 316 -7.08 27.87 -29.04
C ASN A 316 -6.47 27.71 -27.64
N SER A 317 -6.68 28.67 -26.75
CA SER A 317 -6.23 28.61 -25.37
C SER A 317 -6.85 27.43 -24.61
N ILE A 318 -8.15 27.19 -24.79
CA ILE A 318 -8.84 26.06 -24.15
C ILE A 318 -8.39 24.73 -24.77
N ASP A 319 -8.26 24.68 -26.09
CA ASP A 319 -7.82 23.49 -26.82
C ASP A 319 -6.37 23.10 -26.47
N GLU A 320 -5.50 24.06 -26.15
CA GLU A 320 -4.14 23.81 -25.69
C GLU A 320 -4.11 23.09 -24.33
N ILE A 321 -4.96 23.51 -23.39
CA ILE A 321 -5.08 22.91 -22.06
C ILE A 321 -5.75 21.53 -22.14
N THR A 322 -6.85 21.45 -22.87
CA THR A 322 -7.71 20.25 -22.92
C THR A 322 -7.22 19.22 -23.94
N LYS A 323 -6.36 19.61 -24.88
CA LYS A 323 -5.79 18.76 -25.95
C LYS A 323 -6.85 17.99 -26.73
N GLY A 324 -8.01 18.61 -26.97
CA GLY A 324 -9.13 18.01 -27.70
C GLY A 324 -9.96 16.99 -26.91
N TRP A 325 -9.65 16.75 -25.62
CA TRP A 325 -10.44 15.87 -24.77
C TRP A 325 -11.77 16.47 -24.32
N ARG A 326 -11.89 17.80 -24.38
CA ARG A 326 -13.10 18.57 -24.08
C ARG A 326 -13.37 19.53 -25.22
N ASN A 327 -14.64 19.80 -25.48
CA ASN A 327 -15.00 20.83 -26.45
C ASN A 327 -15.03 22.17 -25.74
N TRP A 328 -14.33 23.18 -26.26
CA TRP A 328 -14.31 24.51 -25.65
C TRP A 328 -15.71 25.13 -25.49
N LYS A 329 -16.67 24.73 -26.34
CA LYS A 329 -18.06 25.18 -26.23
C LYS A 329 -18.78 24.69 -24.98
N ASP A 330 -18.37 23.54 -24.44
CA ASP A 330 -18.98 22.95 -23.25
C ASP A 330 -18.89 23.90 -22.04
N TYR A 331 -17.85 24.75 -22.00
CA TYR A 331 -17.63 25.72 -20.92
C TYR A 331 -18.65 26.87 -20.87
N PHE A 332 -19.50 27.03 -21.90
CA PHE A 332 -20.63 27.97 -21.84
C PHE A 332 -21.97 27.33 -22.24
N GLU A 333 -21.98 26.38 -23.17
CA GLU A 333 -23.22 25.70 -23.56
C GLU A 333 -23.73 24.76 -22.47
N ILE A 334 -22.85 23.99 -21.85
CA ILE A 334 -23.22 22.99 -20.84
C ILE A 334 -23.05 23.58 -19.43
N ASN A 335 -21.90 24.20 -19.16
CA ASN A 335 -21.56 24.62 -17.79
C ASN A 335 -22.35 25.85 -17.31
N ILE A 336 -22.73 26.73 -18.23
CA ILE A 336 -23.58 27.90 -17.92
C ILE A 336 -25.02 27.65 -18.40
N GLY A 337 -25.20 26.97 -19.53
CA GLY A 337 -26.52 26.82 -20.16
C GLY A 337 -26.86 27.94 -21.13
N ILE A 338 -25.88 28.64 -21.70
CA ILE A 338 -26.11 29.68 -22.73
C ILE A 338 -25.76 29.16 -24.12
N THR A 339 -26.56 29.53 -25.13
CA THR A 339 -26.26 29.15 -26.51
C THR A 339 -25.06 29.90 -27.06
N TYR A 340 -24.44 29.38 -28.12
CA TYR A 340 -23.37 30.07 -28.84
C TYR A 340 -23.76 31.49 -29.28
N ASP A 341 -25.03 31.70 -29.66
CA ASP A 341 -25.52 33.03 -30.05
C ASP A 341 -25.53 34.02 -28.88
N ILE A 342 -25.92 33.57 -27.68
CA ILE A 342 -25.87 34.40 -26.47
C ILE A 342 -24.42 34.70 -26.08
N PHE A 343 -23.53 33.70 -26.18
CA PHE A 343 -22.10 33.90 -25.98
C PHE A 343 -21.54 34.97 -26.92
N LEU A 344 -21.85 34.88 -28.22
CA LEU A 344 -21.46 35.88 -29.22
C LEU A 344 -22.05 37.27 -28.91
N GLN A 345 -23.31 37.32 -28.48
CA GLN A 345 -23.97 38.56 -28.11
C GLN A 345 -23.27 39.24 -26.93
N ASN A 346 -22.94 38.48 -25.88
CA ASN A 346 -22.24 39.00 -24.70
C ASN A 346 -20.87 39.57 -25.06
N ILE A 347 -20.11 38.88 -25.92
CA ILE A 347 -18.82 39.37 -26.43
C ILE A 347 -19.01 40.65 -27.27
N ARG A 348 -20.00 40.70 -28.17
CA ARG A 348 -20.28 41.86 -29.03
C ARG A 348 -20.67 43.10 -28.22
N GLN A 349 -21.45 42.90 -27.16
CA GLN A 349 -21.89 43.97 -26.26
C GLN A 349 -20.81 44.34 -25.23
N GLY A 350 -19.81 43.48 -25.02
CA GLY A 350 -18.80 43.66 -23.98
C GLY A 350 -19.38 43.56 -22.57
N SER A 351 -20.49 42.81 -22.41
CA SER A 351 -21.18 42.66 -21.13
C SER A 351 -21.83 41.27 -21.04
N GLY A 352 -21.72 40.64 -19.87
CA GLY A 352 -22.38 39.37 -19.55
C GLY A 352 -21.40 38.25 -19.21
N ILE A 353 -21.94 37.06 -18.94
CA ILE A 353 -21.13 35.87 -18.68
C ILE A 353 -20.62 35.27 -20.00
N ILE A 354 -19.36 34.84 -20.04
CA ILE A 354 -18.76 34.27 -21.24
C ILE A 354 -18.35 32.80 -21.08
N LEU A 355 -17.97 32.35 -19.88
CA LEU A 355 -17.67 30.95 -19.60
C LEU A 355 -17.68 30.63 -18.11
N LYS A 356 -17.89 29.34 -17.79
CA LYS A 356 -17.71 28.75 -16.47
C LYS A 356 -16.76 27.56 -16.61
N ALA A 357 -15.55 27.70 -16.09
CA ALA A 357 -14.47 26.75 -16.34
C ALA A 357 -13.52 26.61 -15.15
N PRO A 358 -12.74 25.51 -15.09
CA PRO A 358 -11.62 25.32 -14.18
C PRO A 358 -10.72 26.54 -14.10
N PHE A 359 -10.18 26.85 -12.92
CA PHE A 359 -9.42 28.08 -12.73
C PHE A 359 -8.15 28.15 -13.59
N SER A 360 -7.53 27.02 -13.96
CA SER A 360 -6.40 27.00 -14.91
C SER A 360 -6.79 27.47 -16.32
N ILE A 361 -8.01 27.13 -16.76
CA ILE A 361 -8.56 27.64 -18.01
C ILE A 361 -8.83 29.14 -17.87
N VAL A 362 -9.42 29.57 -16.76
CA VAL A 362 -9.74 30.98 -16.50
C VAL A 362 -8.47 31.84 -16.48
N GLU A 363 -7.39 31.39 -15.84
CA GLU A 363 -6.07 32.05 -15.87
C GLU A 363 -5.51 32.16 -17.29
N SER A 364 -5.78 31.19 -18.15
CA SER A 364 -5.41 31.29 -19.56
C SER A 364 -6.25 32.33 -20.31
N ILE A 365 -7.55 32.39 -20.01
CA ILE A 365 -8.47 33.36 -20.59
C ILE A 365 -8.14 34.79 -20.11
N GLU A 366 -7.72 34.98 -18.86
CA GLU A 366 -7.21 36.26 -18.36
C GLU A 366 -6.10 36.81 -19.26
N ARG A 367 -5.11 35.98 -19.62
CA ARG A 367 -4.01 36.37 -20.52
C ARG A 367 -4.50 36.73 -21.92
N ILE A 368 -5.51 36.02 -22.44
CA ILE A 368 -6.14 36.38 -23.73
C ILE A 368 -6.89 37.71 -23.62
N CYS A 369 -7.62 37.94 -22.53
CA CYS A 369 -8.31 39.20 -22.28
C CYS A 369 -7.34 40.37 -22.20
N GLU A 370 -6.20 40.22 -21.49
CA GLU A 370 -5.12 41.22 -21.47
C GLU A 370 -4.58 41.52 -22.87
N LYS A 371 -4.28 40.49 -23.68
CA LYS A 371 -3.81 40.62 -25.06
C LYS A 371 -4.77 41.44 -25.94
N HIS A 372 -6.07 41.34 -25.69
CA HIS A 372 -7.13 42.00 -26.47
C HIS A 372 -7.69 43.26 -25.79
N ASN A 373 -7.08 43.75 -24.70
CA ASN A 373 -7.55 44.89 -23.91
C ASN A 373 -9.00 44.74 -23.41
N VAL A 374 -9.41 43.51 -23.11
CA VAL A 374 -10.74 43.16 -22.59
C VAL A 374 -10.71 43.10 -21.07
N LYS A 375 -11.65 43.79 -20.41
CA LYS A 375 -11.84 43.76 -18.97
C LYS A 375 -12.76 42.63 -18.58
N ILE A 376 -12.34 41.82 -17.63
CA ILE A 376 -13.13 40.73 -17.07
C ILE A 376 -13.17 40.80 -15.54
N THR A 377 -14.20 40.16 -14.98
CA THR A 377 -14.31 39.84 -13.56
C THR A 377 -14.67 38.37 -13.46
N TYR A 378 -14.16 37.66 -12.46
CA TYR A 378 -14.56 36.29 -12.19
C TYR A 378 -14.94 36.07 -10.74
N PHE A 379 -15.79 35.06 -10.50
CA PHE A 379 -16.29 34.71 -9.18
C PHE A 379 -16.09 33.22 -8.91
N GLY A 380 -15.70 32.89 -7.67
CA GLY A 380 -15.46 31.53 -7.20
C GLY A 380 -14.14 31.40 -6.42
N GLU A 381 -13.93 30.25 -5.82
CA GLU A 381 -12.71 29.94 -5.06
C GLU A 381 -11.79 29.02 -5.88
N LYS A 382 -10.49 29.34 -5.90
CA LYS A 382 -9.46 28.48 -6.47
C LYS A 382 -9.16 27.35 -5.48
N LYS A 383 -9.86 26.22 -5.66
CA LYS A 383 -9.66 25.00 -4.86
C LYS A 383 -9.38 23.82 -5.78
N THR A 384 -8.43 22.99 -5.38
CA THR A 384 -8.14 21.70 -6.02
C THR A 384 -8.66 20.56 -5.18
N THR A 385 -9.14 19.51 -5.85
CA THR A 385 -9.44 18.21 -5.25
C THR A 385 -8.79 17.16 -6.14
N PRO A 386 -7.80 16.40 -5.67
CA PRO A 386 -7.09 15.46 -6.53
C PRO A 386 -8.04 14.36 -7.02
N HIS A 387 -7.96 14.07 -8.32
CA HIS A 387 -8.65 12.95 -8.95
C HIS A 387 -7.65 12.12 -9.74
N GLN A 388 -7.96 10.85 -9.88
CA GLN A 388 -7.21 9.86 -10.62
C GLN A 388 -7.98 9.45 -11.87
N LEU A 389 -7.24 9.13 -12.93
CA LEU A 389 -7.77 8.65 -14.20
C LEU A 389 -7.14 7.29 -14.51
N ILE A 390 -7.97 6.31 -14.82
CA ILE A 390 -7.55 5.07 -15.45
C ILE A 390 -8.04 5.06 -16.89
N MET A 391 -7.17 4.65 -17.81
CA MET A 391 -7.50 4.50 -19.22
C MET A 391 -7.08 3.13 -19.72
N ILE A 392 -7.90 2.53 -20.58
CA ILE A 392 -7.61 1.30 -21.30
C ILE A 392 -8.05 1.55 -22.74
N ASN A 393 -7.09 1.72 -23.64
CA ASN A 393 -7.33 2.23 -25.00
C ASN A 393 -8.05 3.59 -24.93
N ASN A 394 -9.26 3.69 -25.52
CA ASN A 394 -10.09 4.89 -25.51
C ASN A 394 -11.16 4.88 -24.40
N GLN A 395 -11.14 3.88 -23.51
CA GLN A 395 -12.07 3.74 -22.40
C GLN A 395 -11.45 4.29 -21.13
N PHE A 396 -12.23 4.95 -20.27
CA PHE A 396 -11.68 5.57 -19.07
C PHE A 396 -12.64 5.66 -17.89
N VAL A 397 -12.08 5.84 -16.69
CA VAL A 397 -12.81 6.20 -15.47
C VAL A 397 -12.04 7.27 -14.72
N ILE A 398 -12.77 8.26 -14.20
CA ILE A 398 -12.26 9.31 -13.31
C ILE A 398 -12.92 9.15 -11.95
N ALA A 399 -12.11 9.06 -10.91
CA ALA A 399 -12.55 8.93 -9.52
C ALA A 399 -11.57 9.68 -8.60
N GLU A 400 -11.95 9.95 -7.35
CA GLU A 400 -11.00 10.49 -6.36
C GLU A 400 -9.92 9.46 -6.02
N GLU A 401 -10.29 8.17 -5.98
CA GLU A 401 -9.37 7.08 -5.67
C GLU A 401 -9.85 5.75 -6.27
N PHE A 402 -8.90 4.88 -6.64
CA PHE A 402 -9.15 3.49 -7.04
C PHE A 402 -8.62 2.52 -5.98
N ASN A 403 -9.52 1.83 -5.28
CA ASN A 403 -9.17 0.91 -4.20
C ASN A 403 -9.26 -0.54 -4.67
N ILE A 404 -8.26 -1.37 -4.36
CA ILE A 404 -8.36 -2.80 -4.61
C ILE A 404 -9.17 -3.47 -3.48
N ALA A 405 -10.16 -4.26 -3.89
CA ALA A 405 -11.04 -5.02 -2.99
C ALA A 405 -10.46 -6.40 -2.65
#